data_AF-A0AAD8EQ47-F1
#
_entry.id   AF-A0AAD8EQ47-F1
#
_cell.length_a   1.000
_cell.length_b   1.000
_cell.length_c   1.000
_cell.angle_alpha   90.00
_cell.angle_beta   90.00
_cell.angle_gamma   90.00
#
_symmetry.space_group_name_H-M   'P 1'
#
loop_
_entity.id
_entity.type
_entity.pdbx_description
1 polymer ?
#
loop_
_entity_poly.entity_id
_entity_poly.type
_entity_poly.pdbx_seq_one_letter_code
_entity_poly.pdbx_strand_id
1 'polypeptide(L)'
;MVEITRNNFEDKFNEIASQLRSAVFIAVDNEFTGLLSDQDYKSSLFDSGSERYDKLRRNIEHFLVMEVGISAFQFVEDENKYVANTYTFYVFPRSFGSIETKFMCQASSLEFLYQHKFDFNKFVYEGVSYLNCQQEIKLRQELYEGSLFRHLERTISLDDEKLVQSGCSRVAEWCPSAVENDVLSLEYTTYCRGEKRLAYIIHKELRQRFHNIWTFPDTDKVSPNKVSQKQRDQFVDDTSLEDDMMNSLLGFSRIFNLLLELRKPIVGHNLLLDLMIMYNQFHKPLPSQFGVFKEKIHKLFPVVYDTKYLSFELRKLVRREDMWDTNVLSNLYYYFKNGRGKYIVLFSPLVELKERSNSAGSICTFSNFSTNCHFDKLYVDDVDHFHEAGWDSFCTGYCFIKMAHIFAHITCLFLLHSVMDGRLLSSRELLAAAYSRKNRVNLIRASVSHVCLDGPDPPSTRPKWLHVQTRGYIRPIDISKVAELFAKYGIVDVKPFSRYRALVAVGNHTSAKDILCDFYNHRELRVSWYRPLWHSPMLRIATWTTGLMCAYLLYRRR
;
A
#
# COMPACT_ATOMS: atom_id res chain seq x y z
N MET A 1 -6.19 13.21 12.49
CA MET A 1 -5.42 11.98 12.17
C MET A 1 -4.85 11.40 13.45
N VAL A 2 -4.71 10.08 13.53
CA VAL A 2 -4.17 9.41 14.72
C VAL A 2 -3.03 8.48 14.32
N GLU A 3 -1.84 8.74 14.85
CA GLU A 3 -0.72 7.81 14.77
C GLU A 3 -0.97 6.61 15.69
N ILE A 4 -0.77 5.42 15.13
CA ILE A 4 -0.93 4.14 15.81
C ILE A 4 0.42 3.44 15.85
N THR A 5 0.88 3.20 17.08
CA THR A 5 2.10 2.47 17.38
C THR A 5 1.77 1.32 18.34
N ARG A 6 2.72 0.43 18.60
CA ARG A 6 2.52 -0.69 19.54
C ARG A 6 2.08 -0.24 20.94
N ASN A 7 2.38 1.01 21.31
CA ASN A 7 2.11 1.55 22.64
C ASN A 7 0.63 1.95 22.82
N ASN A 8 -0.10 2.22 21.73
CA ASN A 8 -1.51 2.65 21.79
C ASN A 8 -2.45 1.75 20.97
N PHE A 9 -1.92 0.75 20.26
CA PHE A 9 -2.69 -0.09 19.34
C PHE A 9 -3.84 -0.83 20.03
N GLU A 10 -3.59 -1.48 21.18
CA GLU A 10 -4.61 -2.26 21.88
C GLU A 10 -5.74 -1.36 22.41
N ASP A 11 -5.39 -0.23 23.02
CA ASP A 11 -6.36 0.74 23.55
C ASP A 11 -7.26 1.32 22.45
N LYS A 12 -6.68 1.53 21.26
CA LYS A 12 -7.37 2.10 20.10
C LYS A 12 -8.06 1.07 19.22
N PHE A 13 -7.77 -0.22 19.38
CA PHE A 13 -8.25 -1.27 18.48
C PHE A 13 -9.78 -1.25 18.32
N ASN A 14 -10.51 -1.20 19.42
CA ASN A 14 -11.98 -1.22 19.41
C ASN A 14 -12.57 0.04 18.76
N GLU A 15 -11.95 1.21 19.01
CA GLU A 15 -12.35 2.48 18.37
C GLU A 15 -12.16 2.38 16.85
N ILE A 16 -10.96 1.97 16.40
CA ILE A 16 -10.62 1.81 14.98
C ILE A 16 -11.59 0.82 14.33
N ALA A 17 -11.80 -0.34 14.95
CA ALA A 17 -12.69 -1.37 14.41
C ALA A 17 -14.13 -0.85 14.24
N SER A 18 -14.62 -0.05 15.19
CA SER A 18 -15.94 0.58 15.10
C SER A 18 -16.01 1.60 13.94
N GLN A 19 -14.98 2.42 13.75
CA GLN A 19 -14.93 3.37 12.63
C GLN A 19 -14.87 2.66 11.28
N LEU A 20 -14.08 1.59 11.17
CA LEU A 20 -14.02 0.76 9.97
C LEU A 20 -15.37 0.08 9.69
N ARG A 21 -16.07 -0.40 10.72
CA ARG A 21 -17.41 -1.02 10.62
C ARG A 21 -18.52 -0.06 10.21
N SER A 22 -18.42 1.22 10.52
CA SER A 22 -19.41 2.25 10.16
C SER A 22 -19.13 2.96 8.83
N ALA A 23 -17.90 2.90 8.31
CA ALA A 23 -17.55 3.57 7.04
C ALA A 23 -18.33 3.07 5.81
N VAL A 24 -18.56 3.92 4.81
CA VAL A 24 -19.15 3.51 3.53
C VAL A 24 -18.10 2.97 2.55
N PHE A 25 -16.86 3.44 2.66
CA PHE A 25 -15.68 2.95 1.96
C PHE A 25 -14.43 3.28 2.78
N ILE A 26 -13.31 2.64 2.43
CA ILE A 26 -12.04 2.82 3.13
C ILE A 26 -11.00 3.22 2.08
N ALA A 27 -10.29 4.32 2.32
CA ALA A 27 -9.15 4.70 1.52
C ALA A 27 -7.85 4.23 2.18
N VAL A 28 -6.89 3.78 1.38
CA VAL A 28 -5.61 3.27 1.84
C VAL A 28 -4.47 3.86 1.03
N ASP A 29 -3.32 4.03 1.69
CA ASP A 29 -2.04 4.42 1.11
C ASP A 29 -0.91 3.84 1.98
N ASN A 30 0.31 3.69 1.46
CA ASN A 30 1.41 3.08 2.21
C ASN A 30 2.77 3.71 1.88
N GLU A 31 3.65 3.76 2.88
CA GLU A 31 5.06 4.08 2.69
C GLU A 31 5.94 2.83 2.78
N PHE A 32 6.94 2.71 1.90
CA PHE A 32 7.73 1.49 1.72
C PHE A 32 9.22 1.69 1.98
N THR A 33 9.93 0.64 2.40
CA THR A 33 11.40 0.64 2.58
C THR A 33 12.17 0.85 1.27
N GLY A 34 11.50 0.72 0.13
CA GLY A 34 12.07 0.92 -1.19
C GLY A 34 11.02 0.93 -2.29
N LEU A 35 11.41 1.44 -3.45
CA LEU A 35 10.66 1.41 -4.69
C LEU A 35 11.46 0.65 -5.76
N LEU A 36 10.98 0.65 -7.00
CA LEU A 36 11.71 0.05 -8.10
C LEU A 36 12.50 1.11 -8.85
N SER A 37 13.79 1.25 -8.53
CA SER A 37 14.71 2.18 -9.20
C SER A 37 15.67 1.54 -10.18
N ASP A 38 15.93 0.23 -10.04
CA ASP A 38 16.87 -0.49 -10.90
C ASP A 38 16.39 -0.52 -12.36
N GLN A 39 17.34 -0.40 -13.30
CA GLN A 39 17.02 -0.27 -14.73
C GLN A 39 16.20 -1.46 -15.25
N ASP A 40 16.47 -2.67 -14.75
CA ASP A 40 15.78 -3.89 -15.16
C ASP A 40 14.32 -3.95 -14.70
N TYR A 41 13.99 -3.22 -13.64
CA TYR A 41 12.66 -3.20 -13.01
C TYR A 41 11.89 -1.91 -13.26
N LYS A 42 12.50 -0.97 -13.99
CA LYS A 42 11.85 0.26 -14.39
C LYS A 42 10.62 -0.05 -15.26
N SER A 43 9.55 0.68 -14.94
CA SER A 43 8.32 0.67 -15.71
C SER A 43 8.59 1.05 -17.17
N SER A 44 8.11 0.23 -18.11
CA SER A 44 8.29 0.47 -19.54
C SER A 44 6.98 0.42 -20.31
N LEU A 45 6.84 1.28 -21.32
CA LEU A 45 5.75 1.28 -22.30
C LEU A 45 5.63 -0.04 -23.08
N PHE A 46 6.64 -0.90 -23.02
CA PHE A 46 6.55 -2.27 -23.55
C PHE A 46 5.80 -3.23 -22.64
N ASP A 47 5.68 -2.94 -21.34
CA ASP A 47 5.13 -3.87 -20.36
C ASP A 47 3.63 -4.09 -20.58
N SER A 48 3.22 -5.32 -20.77
CA SER A 48 1.86 -5.78 -20.47
C SER A 48 1.60 -5.80 -18.95
N GLY A 49 0.34 -6.00 -18.53
CA GLY A 49 0.02 -6.17 -17.11
C GLY A 49 0.79 -7.35 -16.47
N SER A 50 0.93 -8.46 -17.19
CA SER A 50 1.70 -9.62 -16.71
C SER A 50 3.19 -9.34 -16.59
N GLU A 51 3.81 -8.71 -17.60
CA GLU A 51 5.23 -8.35 -17.54
C GLU A 51 5.49 -7.33 -16.43
N ARG A 52 4.58 -6.37 -16.24
CA ARG A 52 4.65 -5.45 -15.10
C ARG A 52 4.61 -6.23 -13.79
N TYR A 53 3.61 -7.09 -13.61
CA TYR A 53 3.49 -7.91 -12.40
C TYR A 53 4.75 -8.72 -12.12
N ASP A 54 5.31 -9.39 -13.13
CA ASP A 54 6.53 -10.20 -12.97
C ASP A 54 7.75 -9.36 -12.60
N LYS A 55 7.87 -8.14 -13.14
CA LYS A 55 8.91 -7.18 -12.74
C LYS A 55 8.75 -6.73 -11.29
N LEU A 56 7.53 -6.37 -10.91
CA LEU A 56 7.21 -5.92 -9.55
C LEU A 56 7.46 -7.05 -8.52
N ARG A 57 6.91 -8.24 -8.78
CA ARG A 57 6.94 -9.40 -7.86
C ARG A 57 8.36 -9.79 -7.44
N ARG A 58 9.31 -9.83 -8.39
CA ARG A 58 10.70 -10.26 -8.13
C ARG A 58 11.44 -9.40 -7.10
N ASN A 59 10.99 -8.17 -6.83
CA ASN A 59 11.64 -7.27 -5.88
C ASN A 59 10.81 -7.01 -4.63
N ILE A 60 9.47 -7.07 -4.75
CA ILE A 60 8.56 -6.86 -3.62
C ILE A 60 8.79 -7.86 -2.49
N GLU A 61 9.27 -9.06 -2.79
CA GLU A 61 9.61 -10.06 -1.77
C GLU A 61 10.61 -9.54 -0.72
N HIS A 62 11.34 -8.45 -1.00
CA HIS A 62 12.36 -7.89 -0.12
C HIS A 62 12.01 -6.53 0.49
N PHE A 63 10.96 -5.86 0.03
CA PHE A 63 10.54 -4.55 0.54
C PHE A 63 9.38 -4.70 1.52
N LEU A 64 9.34 -3.81 2.50
CA LEU A 64 8.28 -3.76 3.50
C LEU A 64 7.48 -2.47 3.39
N VAL A 65 6.21 -2.55 3.74
CA VAL A 65 5.44 -1.41 4.23
C VAL A 65 5.98 -1.04 5.61
N MET A 66 6.34 0.23 5.78
CA MET A 66 6.72 0.82 7.07
C MET A 66 5.56 1.54 7.72
N GLU A 67 4.70 2.16 6.90
CA GLU A 67 3.54 2.90 7.36
C GLU A 67 2.32 2.55 6.51
N VAL A 68 1.20 2.24 7.15
CA VAL A 68 -0.09 2.03 6.50
C VAL A 68 -1.03 3.18 6.86
N GLY A 69 -1.48 3.92 5.86
CA GLY A 69 -2.53 4.91 5.98
C GLY A 69 -3.89 4.31 5.75
N ILE A 70 -4.82 4.50 6.70
CA ILE A 70 -6.21 4.06 6.56
C ILE A 70 -7.14 5.21 6.91
N SER A 71 -8.00 5.60 5.97
CA SER A 71 -9.05 6.58 6.17
C SER A 71 -10.43 5.94 5.99
N ALA A 72 -11.21 5.91 7.08
CA ALA A 72 -12.56 5.38 7.11
C ALA A 72 -13.56 6.52 6.88
N PHE A 73 -14.29 6.51 5.76
CA PHE A 73 -15.21 7.60 5.40
C PHE A 73 -16.66 7.24 5.76
N GLN A 74 -17.28 8.05 6.61
CA GLN A 74 -18.71 7.95 6.96
C GLN A 74 -19.47 9.07 6.29
N PHE A 75 -20.70 8.80 5.83
CA PHE A 75 -21.58 9.82 5.27
C PHE A 75 -22.63 10.24 6.30
N VAL A 76 -22.70 11.54 6.56
CA VAL A 76 -23.71 12.19 7.41
C VAL A 76 -24.72 12.83 6.45
N GLU A 77 -25.88 12.16 6.29
CA GLU A 77 -26.87 12.51 5.27
C GLU A 77 -27.48 13.89 5.50
N ASP A 78 -27.85 14.21 6.74
CA ASP A 78 -28.46 15.50 7.12
C ASP A 78 -27.55 16.71 6.85
N GLU A 79 -26.23 16.51 6.85
CA GLU A 79 -25.23 17.56 6.61
C GLU A 79 -24.65 17.52 5.18
N ASN A 80 -25.07 16.56 4.34
CA ASN A 80 -24.46 16.27 3.04
C ASN A 80 -22.93 16.26 3.10
N LYS A 81 -22.40 15.45 4.03
CA LYS A 81 -20.99 15.52 4.42
C LYS A 81 -20.40 14.14 4.62
N TYR A 82 -19.13 14.01 4.24
CA TYR A 82 -18.30 12.90 4.63
C TYR A 82 -17.37 13.30 5.78
N VAL A 83 -17.35 12.47 6.82
CA VAL A 83 -16.39 12.56 7.93
C VAL A 83 -15.38 11.44 7.78
N ALA A 84 -14.09 11.79 7.74
CA ALA A 84 -13.00 10.85 7.63
C ALA A 84 -12.33 10.61 9.00
N ASN A 85 -12.29 9.35 9.41
CA ASN A 85 -11.49 8.88 10.53
C ASN A 85 -10.18 8.28 9.98
N THR A 86 -9.08 9.01 10.13
CA THR A 86 -7.79 8.66 9.53
C THR A 86 -6.77 8.21 10.57
N TYR A 87 -6.12 7.09 10.28
CA TYR A 87 -5.13 6.43 11.10
C TYR A 87 -3.85 6.19 10.30
N THR A 88 -2.71 6.41 10.95
CA THR A 88 -1.37 6.17 10.43
C THR A 88 -0.72 5.06 11.25
N PHE A 89 -0.60 3.85 10.72
CA PHE A 89 -0.03 2.71 11.45
C PHE A 89 1.46 2.55 11.12
N TYR A 90 2.33 2.70 12.10
CA TYR A 90 3.71 2.23 11.99
C TYR A 90 3.73 0.71 12.20
N VAL A 91 4.29 -0.04 11.26
CA VAL A 91 4.29 -1.52 11.30
C VAL A 91 5.70 -2.08 11.18
N PHE A 92 6.03 -3.12 11.95
CA PHE A 92 7.38 -3.72 11.92
C PHE A 92 7.35 -5.24 12.17
N PRO A 93 8.08 -6.05 11.37
CA PRO A 93 8.11 -7.50 11.51
C PRO A 93 9.01 -7.92 12.67
N ARG A 94 8.51 -7.85 13.90
CA ARG A 94 9.29 -8.28 15.08
C ARG A 94 9.60 -9.77 15.02
N SER A 95 10.85 -10.10 15.31
CA SER A 95 11.26 -11.50 15.44
C SER A 95 10.64 -12.12 16.68
N PHE A 96 10.14 -13.36 16.51
CA PHE A 96 9.52 -14.10 17.59
C PHE A 96 9.62 -15.60 17.35
N GLY A 97 10.28 -16.32 18.27
CA GLY A 97 10.48 -17.76 18.18
C GLY A 97 11.19 -18.14 16.88
N SER A 98 10.51 -18.87 16.02
CA SER A 98 11.03 -19.33 14.73
C SER A 98 10.78 -18.37 13.57
N ILE A 99 10.15 -17.22 13.82
CA ILE A 99 9.85 -16.19 12.81
C ILE A 99 10.95 -15.14 12.81
N GLU A 100 11.61 -15.03 11.66
CA GLU A 100 12.65 -14.05 11.38
C GLU A 100 12.43 -13.48 9.98
N THR A 101 12.45 -12.16 9.84
CA THR A 101 12.16 -11.49 8.56
C THR A 101 13.37 -10.68 8.13
N LYS A 102 13.93 -11.05 6.98
CA LYS A 102 14.99 -10.28 6.32
C LYS A 102 14.37 -9.40 5.24
N PHE A 103 14.72 -8.13 5.25
CA PHE A 103 14.24 -7.16 4.28
C PHE A 103 15.38 -6.27 3.81
N MET A 104 15.14 -5.54 2.72
CA MET A 104 16.05 -4.57 2.14
C MET A 104 15.47 -3.16 2.27
N CYS A 105 16.39 -2.21 2.40
CA CYS A 105 16.09 -0.79 2.31
C CYS A 105 16.79 -0.20 1.09
N GLN A 106 16.09 0.65 0.37
CA GLN A 106 16.67 1.44 -0.70
C GLN A 106 17.08 2.81 -0.18
N ALA A 107 18.36 3.14 -0.29
CA ALA A 107 18.90 4.40 0.23
C ALA A 107 18.13 5.63 -0.25
N SER A 108 17.82 5.75 -1.54
CA SER A 108 17.08 6.91 -2.06
C SER A 108 15.63 7.00 -1.56
N SER A 109 14.98 5.87 -1.24
CA SER A 109 13.63 5.88 -0.66
C SER A 109 13.66 6.31 0.81
N LEU A 110 14.66 5.86 1.57
CA LEU A 110 14.86 6.34 2.94
C LEU A 110 15.21 7.83 2.99
N GLU A 111 16.08 8.31 2.08
CA GLU A 111 16.42 9.74 1.96
C GLU A 111 15.17 10.58 1.66
N PHE A 112 14.32 10.13 0.74
CA PHE A 112 13.06 10.78 0.42
C PHE A 112 12.15 10.89 1.65
N LEU A 113 11.94 9.78 2.36
CA LEU A 113 11.09 9.76 3.56
C LEU A 113 11.66 10.63 4.70
N TYR A 114 12.98 10.61 4.90
CA TYR A 114 13.64 11.52 5.84
C TYR A 114 13.39 12.99 5.50
N GLN A 115 13.45 13.37 4.22
CA GLN A 115 13.14 14.75 3.77
C GLN A 115 11.69 15.14 4.06
N HIS A 116 10.78 14.17 4.09
CA HIS A 116 9.38 14.33 4.47
C HIS A 116 9.11 14.07 5.96
N LYS A 117 10.15 14.12 6.80
CA LYS A 117 10.08 14.01 8.27
C LYS A 117 9.52 12.68 8.79
N PHE A 118 9.67 11.59 8.02
CA PHE A 118 9.35 10.25 8.48
C PHE A 118 10.18 9.88 9.71
N ASP A 119 9.53 9.32 10.74
CA ASP A 119 10.19 8.89 11.96
C ASP A 119 10.54 7.40 11.92
N PHE A 120 11.80 7.11 11.56
CA PHE A 120 12.33 5.73 11.54
C PHE A 120 12.39 5.09 12.93
N ASN A 121 12.44 5.88 14.01
CA ASN A 121 12.40 5.34 15.36
C ASN A 121 10.99 4.80 15.67
N LYS A 122 9.93 5.51 15.26
CA LYS A 122 8.56 4.99 15.38
C LYS A 122 8.38 3.71 14.56
N PHE A 123 8.94 3.63 13.37
CA PHE A 123 8.94 2.39 12.57
C PHE A 123 9.62 1.23 13.31
N VAL A 124 10.86 1.38 13.77
CA VAL A 124 11.63 0.25 14.35
C VAL A 124 11.28 -0.02 15.82
N TYR A 125 11.33 1.00 16.68
CA TYR A 125 11.12 0.84 18.12
C TYR A 125 9.66 0.69 18.47
N GLU A 126 8.77 1.43 17.80
CA GLU A 126 7.35 1.50 18.15
C GLU A 126 6.43 0.81 17.14
N GLY A 127 6.97 0.22 16.07
CA GLY A 127 6.17 -0.44 15.05
C GLY A 127 5.29 -1.54 15.63
N VAL A 128 4.01 -1.53 15.25
CA VAL A 128 3.03 -2.56 15.55
C VAL A 128 3.45 -3.84 14.84
N SER A 129 3.51 -4.94 15.59
CA SER A 129 3.83 -6.26 15.03
C SER A 129 2.77 -6.71 14.01
N TYR A 130 3.15 -7.64 13.15
CA TYR A 130 2.21 -8.33 12.27
C TYR A 130 2.73 -9.71 11.92
N LEU A 131 1.80 -10.59 11.52
CA LEU A 131 2.08 -11.91 10.98
C LEU A 131 1.25 -12.14 9.72
N ASN A 132 1.85 -12.70 8.68
CA ASN A 132 1.07 -13.21 7.56
C ASN A 132 0.39 -14.55 7.95
N CYS A 133 -0.54 -15.03 7.11
CA CYS A 133 -1.31 -16.23 7.42
C CYS A 133 -0.44 -17.48 7.62
N GLN A 134 0.69 -17.59 6.91
CA GLN A 134 1.58 -18.76 7.04
C GLN A 134 2.38 -18.71 8.34
N GLN A 135 2.86 -17.53 8.73
CA GLN A 135 3.57 -17.32 9.99
C GLN A 135 2.65 -17.55 11.19
N GLU A 136 1.40 -17.09 11.13
CA GLU A 136 0.40 -17.34 12.17
C GLU A 136 0.15 -18.84 12.35
N ILE A 137 -0.12 -19.57 11.25
CA ILE A 137 -0.35 -21.03 11.31
C ILE A 137 0.85 -21.75 11.94
N LYS A 138 2.07 -21.38 11.51
CA LYS A 138 3.30 -21.97 12.05
C LYS A 138 3.44 -21.74 13.55
N LEU A 139 3.25 -20.51 14.02
CA LEU A 139 3.37 -20.18 15.44
C LEU A 139 2.29 -20.87 16.29
N ARG A 140 1.05 -20.95 15.79
CA ARG A 140 -0.02 -21.70 16.47
C ARG A 140 0.29 -23.19 16.57
N GLN A 141 0.88 -23.76 15.53
CA GLN A 141 1.34 -25.15 15.55
C GLN A 141 2.47 -25.36 16.58
N GLU A 142 3.49 -24.49 16.59
CA GLU A 142 4.58 -24.58 17.57
C GLU A 142 4.10 -24.39 19.02
N LEU A 143 3.07 -23.57 19.21
CA LEU A 143 2.43 -23.40 20.49
C LEU A 143 1.72 -24.68 20.94
N TYR A 144 0.93 -25.29 20.06
CA TYR A 144 0.24 -26.57 20.32
C TYR A 144 1.21 -27.71 20.63
N GLU A 145 2.35 -27.77 19.92
CA GLU A 145 3.39 -28.78 20.11
C GLU A 145 4.29 -28.51 21.34
N GLY A 146 4.16 -27.36 22.00
CA GLY A 146 5.03 -26.93 23.10
C GLY A 146 6.50 -26.68 22.68
N SER A 147 6.76 -26.52 21.39
CA SER A 147 8.11 -26.23 20.85
C SER A 147 8.44 -24.74 20.86
N LEU A 148 7.43 -23.87 20.82
CA LEU A 148 7.59 -22.41 20.76
C LEU A 148 8.47 -21.85 21.89
N PHE A 149 8.19 -22.23 23.13
CA PHE A 149 8.92 -21.72 24.29
C PHE A 149 10.41 -22.11 24.24
N ARG A 150 10.72 -23.35 23.84
CA ARG A 150 12.10 -23.81 23.63
C ARG A 150 12.83 -23.03 22.53
N HIS A 151 12.13 -22.58 21.49
CA HIS A 151 12.71 -21.70 20.49
C HIS A 151 13.00 -20.30 21.04
N LEU A 152 12.09 -19.76 21.86
CA LEU A 152 12.26 -18.45 22.49
C LEU A 152 13.42 -18.42 23.49
N GLU A 153 13.55 -19.43 24.34
CA GLU A 153 14.69 -19.58 25.26
C GLU A 153 16.03 -19.59 24.53
N ARG A 154 16.11 -20.20 23.35
CA ARG A 154 17.36 -20.27 22.55
C ARG A 154 17.70 -18.96 21.81
N THR A 155 16.72 -18.07 21.66
CA THR A 155 16.85 -16.81 20.89
C THR A 155 16.83 -15.57 21.79
N ILE A 156 16.80 -15.76 23.11
CA ILE A 156 16.87 -14.68 24.08
C ILE A 156 18.28 -14.07 24.10
N SER A 157 18.37 -12.75 24.28
CA SER A 157 19.66 -12.08 24.42
C SER A 157 20.24 -12.31 25.83
N LEU A 158 21.56 -12.18 25.97
CA LEU A 158 22.22 -12.31 27.29
C LEU A 158 21.68 -11.32 28.32
N ASP A 159 21.26 -10.12 27.90
CA ASP A 159 20.72 -9.14 28.83
C ASP A 159 19.27 -9.43 29.22
N ASP A 160 18.47 -9.96 28.29
CA ASP A 160 17.12 -10.41 28.60
C ASP A 160 17.14 -11.65 29.51
N GLU A 161 18.11 -12.56 29.32
CA GLU A 161 18.34 -13.71 30.22
C GLU A 161 18.64 -13.25 31.66
N LYS A 162 19.47 -12.20 31.84
CA LYS A 162 19.71 -11.60 33.17
C LYS A 162 18.43 -11.06 33.80
N LEU A 163 17.54 -10.46 33.00
CA LEU A 163 16.25 -9.95 33.49
C LEU A 163 15.32 -11.09 33.91
N VAL A 164 15.23 -12.14 33.09
CA VAL A 164 14.49 -13.37 33.44
C VAL A 164 15.02 -13.96 34.74
N GLN A 165 16.34 -14.07 34.87
CA GLN A 165 16.98 -14.61 36.07
C GLN A 165 16.75 -13.70 37.29
N SER A 166 16.79 -12.38 37.12
CA SER A 166 16.46 -11.41 38.18
C SER A 166 15.02 -11.58 38.67
N GLY A 167 14.05 -11.68 37.76
CA GLY A 167 12.65 -11.96 38.09
C GLY A 167 12.49 -13.30 38.83
N CYS A 168 13.14 -14.35 38.34
CA CYS A 168 13.16 -15.66 39.00
C CYS A 168 13.76 -15.61 40.40
N SER A 169 14.91 -14.94 40.59
CA SER A 169 15.55 -14.78 41.89
C SER A 169 14.65 -14.04 42.88
N ARG A 170 13.99 -12.98 42.43
CA ARG A 170 13.06 -12.21 43.26
C ARG A 170 11.87 -13.06 43.73
N VAL A 171 11.32 -13.90 42.84
CA VAL A 171 10.27 -14.85 43.20
C VAL A 171 10.81 -15.93 44.15
N ALA A 172 12.02 -16.42 43.95
CA ALA A 172 12.65 -17.41 44.83
C ALA A 172 12.85 -16.88 46.26
N GLU A 173 13.19 -15.60 46.42
CA GLU A 173 13.31 -14.95 47.74
C GLU A 173 11.96 -14.77 48.44
N TRP A 174 10.91 -14.43 47.68
CA TRP A 174 9.58 -14.16 48.22
C TRP A 174 8.75 -15.42 48.50
N CYS A 175 8.89 -16.45 47.65
CA CYS A 175 8.05 -17.65 47.67
C CYS A 175 8.04 -18.41 49.01
N PRO A 176 9.15 -18.53 49.78
CA PRO A 176 9.16 -19.23 51.07
C PRO A 176 8.35 -18.55 52.18
N SER A 177 8.23 -17.22 52.17
CA SER A 177 7.50 -16.45 53.18
C SER A 177 6.05 -16.11 52.79
N ALA A 178 5.70 -16.32 51.52
CA ALA A 178 4.37 -16.08 50.98
C ALA A 178 3.34 -17.16 51.42
N VAL A 179 2.16 -16.71 51.81
CA VAL A 179 0.99 -17.56 52.07
C VAL A 179 0.14 -17.73 50.80
N GLU A 180 -0.78 -18.70 50.79
CA GLU A 180 -1.66 -18.95 49.64
C GLU A 180 -2.47 -17.70 49.28
N ASN A 181 -2.52 -17.40 47.98
CA ASN A 181 -3.11 -16.23 47.33
C ASN A 181 -2.33 -14.92 47.50
N ASP A 182 -1.15 -14.93 48.14
CA ASP A 182 -0.27 -13.77 48.10
C ASP A 182 0.20 -13.51 46.66
N VAL A 183 0.32 -12.22 46.32
CA VAL A 183 0.72 -11.76 44.98
C VAL A 183 1.97 -10.90 45.10
N LEU A 184 2.97 -11.21 44.28
CA LEU A 184 4.12 -10.35 44.03
C LEU A 184 3.87 -9.53 42.74
N SER A 185 4.37 -8.30 42.68
CA SER A 185 4.39 -7.51 41.44
C SER A 185 5.80 -7.47 40.87
N LEU A 186 5.94 -7.85 39.59
CA LEU A 186 7.15 -7.67 38.80
C LEU A 186 6.83 -6.72 37.63
N GLU A 187 7.15 -5.43 37.80
CA GLU A 187 6.86 -4.39 36.81
C GLU A 187 7.51 -4.67 35.44
N TYR A 188 6.75 -4.52 34.34
CA TYR A 188 7.26 -4.77 32.99
C TYR A 188 8.42 -3.86 32.62
N THR A 189 8.42 -2.61 33.07
CA THR A 189 9.51 -1.67 32.79
C THR A 189 10.84 -2.15 33.38
N THR A 190 10.80 -2.80 34.54
CA THR A 190 11.99 -3.28 35.25
C THR A 190 12.42 -4.66 34.76
N TYR A 191 11.48 -5.58 34.58
CA TYR A 191 11.78 -6.99 34.32
C TYR A 191 11.58 -7.41 32.86
N CYS A 192 10.79 -6.67 32.09
CA CYS A 192 10.40 -7.05 30.72
C CYS A 192 10.79 -6.01 29.66
N ARG A 193 11.45 -4.89 30.03
CA ARG A 193 11.72 -3.74 29.15
C ARG A 193 10.45 -3.15 28.48
N GLY A 194 9.28 -3.37 29.07
CA GLY A 194 8.00 -3.03 28.43
C GLY A 194 7.64 -3.91 27.22
N GLU A 195 8.29 -5.06 27.05
CA GLU A 195 8.07 -5.97 25.93
C GLU A 195 7.26 -7.20 26.32
N LYS A 196 6.12 -7.38 25.65
CA LYS A 196 5.25 -8.56 25.82
C LYS A 196 5.95 -9.88 25.49
N ARG A 197 6.94 -9.88 24.58
CA ARG A 197 7.78 -11.06 24.30
C ARG A 197 8.52 -11.53 25.56
N LEU A 198 9.21 -10.62 26.24
CA LEU A 198 9.99 -10.94 27.43
C LEU A 198 9.08 -11.29 28.61
N ALA A 199 7.95 -10.58 28.73
CA ALA A 199 6.90 -10.93 29.71
C ALA A 199 6.41 -12.37 29.53
N TYR A 200 6.09 -12.80 28.29
CA TYR A 200 5.68 -14.16 27.99
C TYR A 200 6.72 -15.20 28.43
N ILE A 201 8.02 -14.93 28.17
CA ILE A 201 9.11 -15.82 28.60
C ILE A 201 9.14 -15.93 30.12
N ILE A 202 9.10 -14.79 30.83
CA ILE A 202 9.10 -14.77 32.31
C ILE A 202 7.89 -15.51 32.88
N HIS A 203 6.70 -15.31 32.32
CA HIS A 203 5.50 -16.05 32.73
C HIS A 203 5.72 -17.58 32.64
N LYS A 204 6.26 -18.05 31.51
CA LYS A 204 6.51 -19.48 31.28
C LYS A 204 7.61 -20.04 32.18
N GLU A 205 8.73 -19.32 32.31
CA GLU A 205 9.83 -19.69 33.21
C GLU A 205 9.36 -19.81 34.66
N LEU A 206 8.62 -18.83 35.17
CA LEU A 206 8.11 -18.87 36.54
C LEU A 206 7.15 -20.04 36.76
N ARG A 207 6.24 -20.29 35.81
CA ARG A 207 5.31 -21.43 35.87
C ARG A 207 6.06 -22.77 35.82
N GLN A 208 7.16 -22.89 35.07
CA GLN A 208 7.95 -24.13 35.00
C GLN A 208 8.84 -24.35 36.23
N ARG A 209 9.50 -23.28 36.71
CA ARG A 209 10.48 -23.35 37.79
C ARG A 209 9.86 -23.49 39.18
N PHE A 210 8.67 -22.91 39.39
CA PHE A 210 8.00 -22.89 40.69
C PHE A 210 6.63 -23.58 40.61
N HIS A 211 6.52 -24.80 41.16
CA HIS A 211 5.30 -25.61 41.10
C HIS A 211 4.11 -24.99 41.85
N ASN A 212 4.34 -24.16 42.86
CA ASN A 212 3.34 -23.49 43.68
C ASN A 212 3.11 -22.01 43.28
N ILE A 213 3.59 -21.60 42.11
CA ILE A 213 3.36 -20.26 41.56
C ILE A 213 2.60 -20.37 40.25
N TRP A 214 1.59 -19.51 40.10
CA TRP A 214 0.94 -19.24 38.82
C TRP A 214 1.03 -17.76 38.51
N THR A 215 0.92 -17.40 37.24
CA THR A 215 0.99 -16.01 36.80
C THR A 215 -0.13 -15.78 35.79
N PHE A 216 -0.69 -14.57 35.72
CA PHE A 216 -1.73 -14.21 34.73
C PHE A 216 -1.22 -13.05 33.87
N PRO A 217 -1.56 -13.00 32.57
CA PRO A 217 -1.19 -11.87 31.73
C PRO A 217 -1.84 -10.58 32.28
N ASP A 218 -1.03 -9.53 32.43
CA ASP A 218 -1.47 -8.20 32.85
C ASP A 218 -0.94 -7.14 31.85
N THR A 219 -1.46 -5.92 31.95
CA THR A 219 -1.11 -4.83 31.03
C THR A 219 0.31 -4.31 31.21
N ASP A 220 0.80 -4.24 32.45
CA ASP A 220 2.02 -3.52 32.81
C ASP A 220 2.95 -4.26 33.78
N LYS A 221 2.59 -5.49 34.20
CA LYS A 221 3.36 -6.27 35.17
C LYS A 221 3.17 -7.77 35.01
N VAL A 222 4.15 -8.54 35.46
CA VAL A 222 3.97 -9.98 35.72
C VAL A 222 3.59 -10.09 37.19
N SER A 223 2.46 -10.74 37.49
CA SER A 223 1.97 -10.92 38.86
C SER A 223 2.06 -12.39 39.31
N PRO A 224 3.19 -12.85 39.90
CA PRO A 224 3.29 -14.17 40.51
C PRO A 224 2.34 -14.31 41.71
N ASN A 225 1.46 -15.30 41.65
CA ASN A 225 0.50 -15.64 42.69
C ASN A 225 0.88 -16.99 43.32
N LYS A 226 0.93 -17.04 44.65
CA LYS A 226 1.15 -18.27 45.41
C LYS A 226 -0.11 -19.13 45.41
N VAL A 227 -0.08 -20.26 44.73
CA VAL A 227 -1.25 -21.14 44.55
C VAL A 227 -1.03 -22.53 45.13
N SER A 228 -2.12 -23.14 45.61
CA SER A 228 -2.17 -24.56 45.95
C SER A 228 -2.10 -25.44 44.68
N GLN A 229 -1.76 -26.72 44.83
CA GLN A 229 -1.76 -27.66 43.70
C GLN A 229 -3.15 -27.77 43.05
N LYS A 230 -4.21 -27.78 43.87
CA LYS A 230 -5.59 -27.85 43.38
C LYS A 230 -5.97 -26.63 42.53
N GLN A 231 -5.56 -25.43 42.93
CA GLN A 231 -5.78 -24.22 42.13
C GLN A 231 -4.97 -24.26 40.84
N ARG A 232 -3.71 -24.71 40.90
CA ARG A 232 -2.87 -24.85 39.71
C ARG A 232 -3.53 -25.75 38.67
N ASP A 233 -4.02 -26.92 39.08
CA ASP A 233 -4.67 -27.89 38.17
C ASP A 233 -5.92 -27.28 37.49
N GLN A 234 -6.59 -26.31 38.11
CA GLN A 234 -7.71 -25.56 37.51
C GLN A 234 -7.25 -24.55 36.45
N PHE A 235 -6.02 -24.05 36.53
CA PHE A 235 -5.48 -23.05 35.61
C PHE A 235 -4.65 -23.65 34.48
N VAL A 236 -4.31 -24.94 34.52
CA VAL A 236 -3.48 -25.57 33.48
C VAL A 236 -4.08 -25.41 32.08
N ASP A 237 -5.40 -25.43 31.97
CA ASP A 237 -6.13 -25.27 30.71
C ASP A 237 -6.38 -23.80 30.31
N ASP A 238 -5.91 -22.82 31.10
CA ASP A 238 -6.04 -21.39 30.79
C ASP A 238 -5.06 -20.97 29.68
N THR A 239 -5.63 -20.57 28.53
CA THR A 239 -4.89 -20.09 27.35
C THR A 239 -4.73 -18.57 27.31
N SER A 240 -5.15 -17.85 28.35
CA SER A 240 -5.15 -16.38 28.37
C SER A 240 -3.80 -15.76 28.05
N LEU A 241 -2.71 -16.35 28.54
CA LEU A 241 -1.34 -15.89 28.30
C LEU A 241 -0.95 -16.06 26.83
N GLU A 242 -1.25 -17.22 26.27
CA GLU A 242 -1.02 -17.55 24.88
C GLU A 242 -1.82 -16.66 23.94
N ASP A 243 -3.08 -16.41 24.28
CA ASP A 243 -3.98 -15.56 23.50
C ASP A 243 -3.56 -14.09 23.54
N ASP A 244 -3.14 -13.54 24.69
CA ASP A 244 -2.60 -12.17 24.79
C ASP A 244 -1.32 -12.01 23.95
N MET A 245 -0.40 -12.98 24.07
CA MET A 245 0.84 -13.00 23.30
C MET A 245 0.55 -13.09 21.79
N MET A 246 -0.32 -14.00 21.37
CA MET A 246 -0.71 -14.15 19.96
C MET A 246 -1.38 -12.88 19.42
N ASN A 247 -2.27 -12.25 20.19
CA ASN A 247 -2.91 -11.00 19.79
C ASN A 247 -1.89 -9.86 19.62
N SER A 248 -0.90 -9.78 20.51
CA SER A 248 0.19 -8.81 20.41
C SER A 248 1.07 -9.02 19.18
N LEU A 249 1.32 -10.27 18.78
CA LEU A 249 2.10 -10.58 17.58
C LEU A 249 1.31 -10.34 16.30
N LEU A 250 0.03 -10.70 16.30
CA LEU A 250 -0.86 -10.45 15.17
C LEU A 250 -0.98 -8.96 14.91
N GLY A 251 -1.08 -8.13 15.95
CA GLY A 251 -1.04 -6.67 15.86
C GLY A 251 -1.83 -6.13 14.65
N PHE A 252 -1.14 -5.50 13.71
CA PHE A 252 -1.76 -4.91 12.51
C PHE A 252 -2.49 -5.95 11.62
N SER A 253 -2.09 -7.22 11.61
CA SER A 253 -2.82 -8.28 10.90
C SER A 253 -4.27 -8.40 11.35
N ARG A 254 -4.61 -8.03 12.59
CA ARG A 254 -6.01 -7.97 13.06
C ARG A 254 -6.81 -6.89 12.32
N ILE A 255 -6.21 -5.74 12.06
CA ILE A 255 -6.82 -4.67 11.24
C ILE A 255 -6.93 -5.13 9.79
N PHE A 256 -5.87 -5.71 9.22
CA PHE A 256 -5.91 -6.24 7.87
C PHE A 256 -7.01 -7.29 7.69
N ASN A 257 -7.11 -8.27 8.59
CA ASN A 257 -8.17 -9.28 8.59
C ASN A 257 -9.57 -8.66 8.73
N LEU A 258 -9.71 -7.61 9.54
CA LEU A 258 -10.96 -6.87 9.64
C LEU A 258 -11.33 -6.20 8.29
N LEU A 259 -10.37 -5.62 7.56
CA LEU A 259 -10.64 -5.08 6.22
C LEU A 259 -11.18 -6.16 5.27
N LEU A 260 -10.60 -7.37 5.33
CA LEU A 260 -11.03 -8.53 4.55
C LEU A 260 -12.44 -9.02 4.93
N GLU A 261 -12.77 -9.02 6.22
CA GLU A 261 -14.09 -9.40 6.76
C GLU A 261 -15.16 -8.41 6.28
N LEU A 262 -14.88 -7.11 6.39
CA LEU A 262 -15.84 -6.05 6.08
C LEU A 262 -16.18 -5.95 4.60
N ARG A 263 -15.25 -6.34 3.71
CA ARG A 263 -15.41 -6.30 2.24
C ARG A 263 -15.92 -4.96 1.71
N LYS A 264 -15.56 -3.87 2.39
CA LYS A 264 -15.91 -2.51 1.98
C LYS A 264 -15.12 -2.12 0.73
N PRO A 265 -15.64 -1.18 -0.09
CA PRO A 265 -14.87 -0.65 -1.20
C PRO A 265 -13.54 -0.06 -0.71
N ILE A 266 -12.44 -0.51 -1.31
CA ILE A 266 -11.10 0.00 -1.06
C ILE A 266 -10.77 1.05 -2.11
N VAL A 267 -10.29 2.21 -1.69
CA VAL A 267 -9.92 3.32 -2.57
C VAL A 267 -8.43 3.60 -2.40
N GLY A 268 -7.71 3.73 -3.52
CA GLY A 268 -6.28 4.02 -3.54
C GLY A 268 -5.91 5.01 -4.63
N HIS A 269 -4.66 5.47 -4.64
CA HIS A 269 -4.10 6.23 -5.75
C HIS A 269 -2.94 5.46 -6.37
N ASN A 270 -3.07 4.98 -7.61
CA ASN A 270 -2.04 4.16 -8.26
C ASN A 270 -1.70 2.87 -7.48
N LEU A 271 -2.74 2.19 -7.00
CA LEU A 271 -2.70 1.24 -5.88
C LEU A 271 -2.08 -0.15 -6.21
N LEU A 272 -1.51 -0.36 -7.41
CA LEU A 272 -1.04 -1.71 -7.77
C LEU A 272 0.07 -2.19 -6.84
N LEU A 273 1.04 -1.32 -6.54
CA LEU A 273 2.17 -1.68 -5.69
C LEU A 273 1.71 -1.95 -4.25
N ASP A 274 0.86 -1.07 -3.72
CA ASP A 274 0.21 -1.23 -2.41
C ASP A 274 -0.47 -2.59 -2.26
N LEU A 275 -1.33 -2.96 -3.22
CA LEU A 275 -2.03 -4.24 -3.20
C LEU A 275 -1.07 -5.42 -3.20
N MET A 276 0.01 -5.34 -3.97
CA MET A 276 0.99 -6.41 -4.07
C MET A 276 1.80 -6.56 -2.77
N ILE A 277 2.29 -5.46 -2.19
CA ILE A 277 3.09 -5.51 -0.95
C ILE A 277 2.20 -5.88 0.23
N MET A 278 1.01 -5.29 0.38
CA MET A 278 0.06 -5.68 1.43
C MET A 278 -0.31 -7.17 1.35
N TYR A 279 -0.54 -7.70 0.14
CA TYR A 279 -0.79 -9.12 -0.05
C TYR A 279 0.41 -9.96 0.43
N ASN A 280 1.63 -9.60 0.02
CA ASN A 280 2.86 -10.31 0.39
C ASN A 280 3.11 -10.29 1.91
N GLN A 281 2.93 -9.12 2.52
CA GLN A 281 3.33 -8.85 3.90
C GLN A 281 2.30 -9.29 4.93
N PHE A 282 1.00 -9.09 4.67
CA PHE A 282 -0.06 -9.35 5.66
C PHE A 282 -0.92 -10.57 5.34
N HIS A 283 -0.84 -11.12 4.12
CA HIS A 283 -1.63 -12.28 3.73
C HIS A 283 -0.76 -13.51 3.44
N LYS A 284 -0.15 -13.57 2.25
CA LYS A 284 0.60 -14.73 1.74
C LYS A 284 1.62 -14.29 0.69
N PRO A 285 2.68 -15.07 0.43
CA PRO A 285 3.60 -14.79 -0.67
C PRO A 285 2.88 -14.60 -2.01
N LEU A 286 3.35 -13.66 -2.82
CA LEU A 286 2.75 -13.33 -4.12
C LEU A 286 2.73 -14.56 -5.05
N PRO A 287 1.60 -14.84 -5.74
CA PRO A 287 1.52 -15.94 -6.70
C PRO A 287 2.52 -15.79 -7.85
N SER A 288 3.05 -16.90 -8.37
CA SER A 288 3.95 -16.86 -9.52
C SER A 288 3.28 -16.40 -10.81
N GLN A 289 1.96 -16.60 -10.94
CA GLN A 289 1.17 -16.24 -12.12
C GLN A 289 0.30 -15.01 -11.86
N PHE A 290 0.36 -14.05 -12.79
CA PHE A 290 -0.41 -12.81 -12.71
C PHE A 290 -1.94 -13.03 -12.63
N GLY A 291 -2.48 -13.98 -13.41
CA GLY A 291 -3.91 -14.30 -13.36
C GLY A 291 -4.37 -14.78 -11.98
N VAL A 292 -3.56 -15.59 -11.31
CA VAL A 292 -3.83 -16.09 -9.96
C VAL A 292 -3.76 -14.97 -8.93
N PHE A 293 -2.83 -14.03 -9.08
CA PHE A 293 -2.79 -12.84 -8.22
C PHE A 293 -4.09 -12.03 -8.36
N LYS A 294 -4.53 -11.75 -9.58
CA LYS A 294 -5.77 -10.99 -9.85
C LYS A 294 -6.99 -11.65 -9.21
N GLU A 295 -7.15 -12.96 -9.41
CA GLU A 295 -8.23 -13.73 -8.81
C GLU A 295 -8.21 -13.63 -7.27
N LYS A 296 -7.05 -13.86 -6.65
CA LYS A 296 -6.91 -13.86 -5.19
C LYS A 296 -7.11 -12.48 -4.59
N ILE A 297 -6.48 -11.44 -5.15
CA ILE A 297 -6.61 -10.08 -4.63
C ILE A 297 -8.04 -9.56 -4.81
N HIS A 298 -8.71 -9.90 -5.92
CA HIS A 298 -10.12 -9.55 -6.13
C HIS A 298 -11.04 -10.28 -5.15
N LYS A 299 -10.73 -11.53 -4.79
CA LYS A 299 -11.48 -12.26 -3.76
C LYS A 299 -11.33 -11.62 -2.37
N LEU A 300 -10.14 -11.09 -2.05
CA LEU A 300 -9.87 -10.39 -0.80
C LEU A 300 -10.53 -9.01 -0.76
N PHE A 301 -10.45 -8.25 -1.86
CA PHE A 301 -11.02 -6.92 -2.02
C PHE A 301 -11.95 -6.90 -3.26
N PRO A 302 -13.25 -7.19 -3.10
CA PRO A 302 -14.19 -7.33 -4.23
C PRO A 302 -14.45 -6.04 -5.01
N VAL A 303 -14.25 -4.89 -4.38
CA VAL A 303 -14.46 -3.57 -4.98
C VAL A 303 -13.26 -2.70 -4.65
N VAL A 304 -12.46 -2.39 -5.68
CA VAL A 304 -11.31 -1.50 -5.59
C VAL A 304 -11.50 -0.32 -6.54
N TYR A 305 -11.19 0.89 -6.10
CA TYR A 305 -11.16 2.08 -6.94
C TYR A 305 -9.77 2.72 -6.91
N ASP A 306 -9.17 2.91 -8.09
CA ASP A 306 -7.92 3.64 -8.24
C ASP A 306 -8.24 5.06 -8.72
N THR A 307 -8.03 6.05 -7.86
CA THR A 307 -8.31 7.46 -8.15
C THR A 307 -7.49 8.01 -9.31
N LYS A 308 -6.29 7.48 -9.57
CA LYS A 308 -5.49 7.87 -10.72
C LYS A 308 -6.16 7.42 -12.01
N TYR A 309 -6.69 6.20 -12.04
CA TYR A 309 -7.48 5.69 -13.15
C TYR A 309 -8.80 6.46 -13.32
N LEU A 310 -9.54 6.68 -12.23
CA LEU A 310 -10.80 7.43 -12.26
C LEU A 310 -10.60 8.84 -12.81
N SER A 311 -9.53 9.51 -12.41
CA SER A 311 -9.18 10.82 -12.94
C SER A 311 -8.99 10.75 -14.46
N PHE A 312 -8.28 9.75 -14.97
CA PHE A 312 -8.08 9.59 -16.41
C PHE A 312 -9.39 9.36 -17.18
N GLU A 313 -10.30 8.56 -16.64
CA GLU A 313 -11.63 8.36 -17.24
C GLU A 313 -12.47 9.64 -17.20
N LEU A 314 -12.40 10.40 -16.10
CA LEU A 314 -13.16 11.63 -15.96
C LEU A 314 -12.70 12.71 -16.95
N ARG A 315 -11.40 12.79 -17.29
CA ARG A 315 -10.88 13.70 -18.33
C ARG A 315 -11.56 13.54 -19.69
N LYS A 316 -12.11 12.36 -20.00
CA LYS A 316 -12.80 12.11 -21.27
C LYS A 316 -14.21 12.70 -21.29
N LEU A 317 -14.74 13.06 -20.12
CA LEU A 317 -16.13 13.51 -19.94
C LEU A 317 -16.23 15.01 -19.62
N VAL A 318 -15.19 15.60 -19.05
CA VAL A 318 -15.16 17.04 -18.70
C VAL A 318 -14.62 17.89 -19.85
N ARG A 319 -15.00 19.18 -19.87
CA ARG A 319 -14.50 20.14 -20.86
C ARG A 319 -13.01 20.38 -20.65
N ARG A 320 -12.31 20.77 -21.73
CA ARG A 320 -10.86 21.02 -21.71
C ARG A 320 -10.45 22.11 -20.72
N GLU A 321 -11.29 23.11 -20.51
CA GLU A 321 -11.09 24.22 -19.56
C GLU A 321 -11.23 23.82 -18.07
N ASP A 322 -11.90 22.70 -17.82
CA ASP A 322 -12.14 22.10 -16.49
C ASP A 322 -11.19 20.93 -16.21
N MET A 323 -10.18 20.72 -17.06
CA MET A 323 -9.17 19.68 -16.84
C MET A 323 -8.11 20.19 -15.87
N TRP A 324 -7.69 19.34 -14.94
CA TRP A 324 -6.51 19.57 -14.12
C TRP A 324 -5.23 19.36 -14.93
N ASP A 325 -4.10 19.88 -14.44
CA ASP A 325 -2.82 19.79 -15.15
C ASP A 325 -2.22 18.38 -15.05
N THR A 326 -2.03 17.87 -13.84
CA THR A 326 -1.41 16.56 -13.59
C THR A 326 -2.25 15.70 -12.65
N ASN A 327 -2.26 14.38 -12.87
CA ASN A 327 -2.98 13.42 -12.03
C ASN A 327 -2.14 12.89 -10.86
N VAL A 328 -1.20 13.70 -10.37
CA VAL A 328 -0.52 13.45 -9.09
C VAL A 328 -1.53 13.71 -7.96
N LEU A 329 -1.47 12.93 -6.88
CA LEU A 329 -2.46 12.98 -5.81
C LEU A 329 -2.62 14.38 -5.22
N SER A 330 -1.51 15.04 -4.86
CA SER A 330 -1.52 16.40 -4.31
C SER A 330 -2.20 17.41 -5.22
N ASN A 331 -1.85 17.40 -6.51
CA ASN A 331 -2.45 18.29 -7.50
C ASN A 331 -3.94 18.02 -7.70
N LEU A 332 -4.37 16.75 -7.71
CA LEU A 332 -5.78 16.39 -7.75
C LEU A 332 -6.53 16.87 -6.51
N TYR A 333 -5.95 16.69 -5.33
CA TYR A 333 -6.53 17.11 -4.07
C TYR A 333 -6.73 18.63 -4.05
N TYR A 334 -5.69 19.42 -4.33
CA TYR A 334 -5.82 20.88 -4.37
C TYR A 334 -6.76 21.35 -5.48
N TYR A 335 -6.78 20.67 -6.63
CA TYR A 335 -7.72 20.95 -7.70
C TYR A 335 -9.17 20.88 -7.21
N PHE A 336 -9.51 19.86 -6.41
CA PHE A 336 -10.86 19.70 -5.86
C PHE A 336 -11.12 20.49 -4.58
N LYS A 337 -10.11 20.70 -3.72
CA LYS A 337 -10.23 21.41 -2.44
C LYS A 337 -10.34 22.93 -2.65
N ASN A 338 -9.39 23.49 -3.39
CA ASN A 338 -9.21 24.95 -3.55
C ASN A 338 -9.36 25.43 -5.00
N GLY A 339 -9.26 24.52 -5.98
CA GLY A 339 -9.25 24.84 -7.39
C GLY A 339 -10.62 24.83 -8.06
N ARG A 340 -10.60 24.79 -9.40
CA ARG A 340 -11.81 24.79 -10.24
C ARG A 340 -12.68 23.53 -10.04
N GLY A 341 -12.10 22.44 -9.54
CA GLY A 341 -12.79 21.19 -9.30
C GLY A 341 -14.02 21.34 -8.38
N LYS A 342 -14.00 22.31 -7.46
CA LYS A 342 -15.11 22.66 -6.58
C LYS A 342 -16.35 23.16 -7.34
N TYR A 343 -16.16 23.76 -8.51
CA TYR A 343 -17.19 24.46 -9.27
C TYR A 343 -17.67 23.71 -10.52
N ILE A 344 -17.13 22.50 -10.79
CA ILE A 344 -17.59 21.69 -11.94
C ILE A 344 -19.07 21.33 -11.78
N VAL A 345 -19.48 21.00 -10.55
CA VAL A 345 -20.84 20.54 -10.25
C VAL A 345 -21.26 21.07 -8.88
N LEU A 346 -22.49 21.59 -8.79
CA LEU A 346 -23.10 22.11 -7.56
C LEU A 346 -23.42 21.00 -6.55
N PHE A 347 -23.62 21.35 -5.28
CA PHE A 347 -24.04 20.45 -4.20
C PHE A 347 -23.07 19.30 -3.86
N SER A 348 -21.80 19.45 -4.27
CA SER A 348 -20.75 18.51 -3.89
C SER A 348 -20.66 18.37 -2.37
N PRO A 349 -20.68 17.14 -1.83
CA PRO A 349 -20.69 16.92 -0.39
C PRO A 349 -19.43 17.51 0.25
N LEU A 350 -19.58 18.07 1.45
CA LEU A 350 -18.44 18.47 2.27
C LEU A 350 -17.62 17.23 2.65
N VAL A 351 -16.32 17.38 2.77
CA VAL A 351 -15.43 16.29 3.20
C VAL A 351 -14.51 16.87 4.25
N GLU A 352 -14.63 16.35 5.46
CA GLU A 352 -13.88 16.82 6.62
C GLU A 352 -13.09 15.69 7.25
N LEU A 353 -11.91 16.03 7.73
CA LEU A 353 -11.13 15.17 8.60
C LEU A 353 -11.66 15.32 10.03
N LYS A 354 -11.95 14.21 10.71
CA LYS A 354 -12.43 14.29 12.10
C LYS A 354 -11.31 14.81 13.01
N GLU A 355 -11.50 16.01 13.56
CA GLU A 355 -10.63 16.56 14.60
C GLU A 355 -10.89 15.88 15.94
N ARG A 356 -9.86 15.78 16.78
CA ARG A 356 -10.04 15.30 18.17
C ARG A 356 -10.80 16.38 18.94
N SER A 357 -11.96 16.05 19.48
CA SER A 357 -12.50 16.80 20.61
C SER A 357 -11.55 16.62 21.79
N ASN A 358 -10.71 17.62 22.08
CA ASN A 358 -9.90 17.64 23.29
C ASN A 358 -10.84 17.76 24.50
N SER A 359 -11.14 16.63 25.13
CA SER A 359 -11.69 16.56 26.48
C SER A 359 -10.60 16.93 27.49
N ALA A 360 -10.13 18.17 27.45
CA ALA A 360 -9.37 18.81 28.52
C ALA A 360 -9.61 20.32 28.38
N GLY A 361 -10.39 20.86 29.31
CA GLY A 361 -10.83 22.24 29.28
C GLY A 361 -9.66 23.21 29.24
N SER A 362 -9.71 24.11 28.27
CA SER A 362 -9.27 25.48 28.47
C SER A 362 -10.33 26.37 27.85
N ILE A 363 -11.32 26.72 28.68
CA ILE A 363 -12.18 27.88 28.42
C ILE A 363 -11.26 29.08 28.54
N CYS A 364 -10.75 29.57 27.41
CA CYS A 364 -10.22 30.92 27.35
C CYS A 364 -11.40 31.86 27.17
N THR A 365 -11.98 32.29 28.29
CA THR A 365 -12.91 33.41 28.35
C THR A 365 -12.24 34.65 27.76
N PHE A 366 -12.76 35.16 26.65
CA PHE A 366 -12.41 36.49 26.15
C PHE A 366 -12.87 37.54 27.16
N SER A 367 -11.92 38.21 27.81
CA SER A 367 -12.18 39.45 28.52
C SER A 367 -11.24 40.56 28.02
N ASN A 368 -11.89 41.62 27.55
CA ASN A 368 -11.49 43.03 27.47
C ASN A 368 -10.23 43.45 26.68
N PHE A 369 -10.52 44.02 25.50
CA PHE A 369 -10.16 45.39 25.08
C PHE A 369 -8.79 45.93 25.54
N SER A 370 -7.82 45.96 24.61
CA SER A 370 -7.04 47.18 24.41
C SER A 370 -6.61 47.27 22.93
N THR A 371 -6.88 48.43 22.36
CA THR A 371 -6.57 48.84 21.00
C THR A 371 -5.06 48.96 20.79
N ASN A 372 -4.50 48.18 19.87
CA ASN A 372 -3.48 48.69 18.94
C ASN A 372 -3.39 47.79 17.71
N CYS A 373 -3.53 48.44 16.56
CA CYS A 373 -3.54 47.90 15.23
C CYS A 373 -2.15 47.44 14.79
N HIS A 374 -1.92 46.13 14.82
CA HIS A 374 -1.05 45.45 13.86
C HIS A 374 -1.76 44.20 13.34
N PHE A 375 -1.87 44.14 12.02
CA PHE A 375 -2.65 43.17 11.27
C PHE A 375 -1.84 41.89 11.10
N ASP A 376 -1.56 41.19 12.21
CA ASP A 376 -0.98 39.85 12.15
C ASP A 376 -2.10 38.84 11.98
N LYS A 377 -2.25 38.36 10.74
CA LYS A 377 -3.02 37.16 10.44
C LYS A 377 -2.43 36.01 11.26
N LEU A 378 -3.11 35.61 12.33
CA LEU A 378 -3.01 34.26 12.88
C LEU A 378 -3.52 33.28 11.81
N TYR A 379 -2.63 32.85 10.91
CA TYR A 379 -2.79 31.57 10.24
C TYR A 379 -2.45 30.51 11.28
N VAL A 380 -3.44 29.75 11.73
CA VAL A 380 -3.18 28.41 12.25
C VAL A 380 -2.64 27.65 11.04
N ASP A 381 -1.36 27.27 11.09
CA ASP A 381 -0.67 26.57 10.01
C ASP A 381 -1.40 25.26 9.70
N ASP A 382 -2.18 25.27 8.62
CA ASP A 382 -2.78 24.11 7.97
C ASP A 382 -1.63 23.39 7.22
N VAL A 383 -0.67 22.82 7.96
CA VAL A 383 0.49 22.13 7.37
C VAL A 383 -0.04 20.90 6.65
N ASP A 384 0.04 20.87 5.33
CA ASP A 384 -0.28 19.68 4.56
C ASP A 384 0.84 18.63 4.73
N HIS A 385 0.49 17.37 4.98
CA HIS A 385 1.43 16.29 5.33
C HIS A 385 1.58 15.27 4.19
N PHE A 386 1.76 15.72 2.95
CA PHE A 386 2.02 14.79 1.83
C PHE A 386 3.24 13.91 2.11
N HIS A 387 3.17 12.66 1.68
CA HIS A 387 4.18 11.62 1.99
C HIS A 387 4.15 11.12 3.45
N GLU A 388 3.01 11.34 4.11
CA GLU A 388 2.53 10.55 5.24
C GLU A 388 1.33 9.72 4.75
N ALA A 389 1.37 8.40 4.95
CA ALA A 389 0.39 7.48 4.40
C ALA A 389 -1.04 7.81 4.89
N GLY A 390 -1.17 8.21 6.16
CA GLY A 390 -2.45 8.66 6.71
C GLY A 390 -3.04 9.81 5.90
N TRP A 391 -2.26 10.86 5.64
CA TRP A 391 -2.69 12.03 4.88
C TRP A 391 -3.02 11.69 3.43
N ASP A 392 -2.18 10.89 2.79
CA ASP A 392 -2.36 10.49 1.39
C ASP A 392 -3.59 9.59 1.22
N SER A 393 -3.89 8.73 2.21
CA SER A 393 -5.15 7.96 2.24
C SER A 393 -6.38 8.88 2.36
N PHE A 394 -6.31 9.95 3.17
CA PHE A 394 -7.39 10.92 3.29
C PHE A 394 -7.58 11.70 1.99
N CYS A 395 -6.51 12.24 1.41
CA CYS A 395 -6.53 12.96 0.14
C CYS A 395 -7.08 12.08 -1.00
N THR A 396 -6.74 10.79 -0.99
CA THR A 396 -7.24 9.79 -1.93
C THR A 396 -8.75 9.64 -1.82
N GLY A 397 -9.27 9.44 -0.60
CA GLY A 397 -10.72 9.34 -0.38
C GLY A 397 -11.47 10.64 -0.71
N TYR A 398 -10.87 11.80 -0.41
CA TYR A 398 -11.39 13.11 -0.81
C TYR A 398 -11.56 13.19 -2.33
N CYS A 399 -10.50 12.89 -3.09
CA CYS A 399 -10.54 12.91 -4.55
C CYS A 399 -11.58 11.93 -5.11
N PHE A 400 -11.70 10.75 -4.52
CA PHE A 400 -12.70 9.76 -4.92
C PHE A 400 -14.13 10.29 -4.78
N ILE A 401 -14.49 10.86 -3.63
CA ILE A 401 -15.83 11.43 -3.39
C ILE A 401 -16.14 12.49 -4.44
N LYS A 402 -15.19 13.41 -4.70
CA LYS A 402 -15.37 14.50 -5.66
C LYS A 402 -15.55 13.99 -7.10
N MET A 403 -14.75 13.02 -7.52
CA MET A 403 -14.90 12.41 -8.85
C MET A 403 -16.19 11.58 -8.97
N ALA A 404 -16.55 10.81 -7.95
CA ALA A 404 -17.79 10.03 -7.91
C ALA A 404 -19.03 10.92 -8.04
N HIS A 405 -19.02 12.07 -7.35
CA HIS A 405 -20.05 13.08 -7.47
C HIS A 405 -20.18 13.61 -8.90
N ILE A 406 -19.07 13.96 -9.54
CA ILE A 406 -19.09 14.44 -10.94
C ILE A 406 -19.61 13.34 -11.88
N PHE A 407 -19.18 12.08 -11.71
CA PHE A 407 -19.70 10.97 -12.50
C PHE A 407 -21.22 10.81 -12.33
N ALA A 408 -21.75 10.95 -11.11
CA ALA A 408 -23.17 10.83 -10.84
C ALA A 408 -23.98 11.90 -11.57
N HIS A 409 -23.52 13.16 -11.53
CA HIS A 409 -24.17 14.25 -12.23
C HIS A 409 -24.11 14.12 -13.75
N ILE A 410 -22.96 13.78 -14.31
CA ILE A 410 -22.83 13.56 -15.76
C ILE A 410 -23.78 12.44 -16.21
N THR A 411 -23.85 11.34 -15.45
CA THR A 411 -24.75 10.22 -15.76
C THR A 411 -26.22 10.63 -15.70
N CYS A 412 -26.61 11.41 -14.68
CA CYS A 412 -27.98 11.91 -14.56
C CYS A 412 -28.35 12.86 -15.72
N LEU A 413 -27.45 13.75 -16.11
CA LEU A 413 -27.66 14.67 -17.24
C LEU A 413 -27.89 13.91 -18.56
N PHE A 414 -27.09 12.87 -18.84
CA PHE A 414 -27.23 12.08 -20.05
C PHE A 414 -28.52 11.24 -20.10
N LEU A 415 -28.94 10.65 -18.97
CA LEU A 415 -30.09 9.76 -18.93
C LEU A 415 -31.43 10.48 -18.87
N LEU A 416 -31.51 11.63 -18.19
CA LEU A 416 -32.80 12.25 -17.88
C LEU A 416 -33.17 13.42 -18.81
N HIS A 417 -32.27 13.88 -19.70
CA HIS A 417 -32.50 15.03 -20.61
C HIS A 417 -33.11 16.27 -19.93
N SER A 418 -32.95 16.37 -18.62
CA SER A 418 -33.39 17.50 -17.82
C SER A 418 -32.18 17.93 -17.00
N VAL A 419 -31.94 19.23 -16.97
CA VAL A 419 -31.10 19.84 -15.95
C VAL A 419 -31.81 19.55 -14.64
N MET A 420 -31.49 18.43 -13.99
CA MET A 420 -31.84 18.24 -12.59
C MET A 420 -30.96 19.23 -11.84
N ASP A 421 -31.44 20.47 -11.79
CA ASP A 421 -30.94 21.52 -10.94
C ASP A 421 -30.95 20.98 -9.51
N GLY A 422 -29.76 20.72 -9.02
CA GLY A 422 -29.45 20.99 -7.62
C GLY A 422 -30.13 20.15 -6.55
N ARG A 423 -30.19 18.83 -6.70
CA ARG A 423 -30.48 17.95 -5.56
C ARG A 423 -29.21 17.40 -4.92
N LEU A 424 -29.29 17.21 -3.60
CA LEU A 424 -28.30 16.45 -2.85
C LEU A 424 -28.32 14.98 -3.30
N LEU A 425 -27.14 14.38 -3.44
CA LEU A 425 -26.98 12.97 -3.80
C LEU A 425 -26.55 12.16 -2.58
N SER A 426 -27.17 11.01 -2.38
CA SER A 426 -26.80 10.08 -1.32
C SER A 426 -25.45 9.42 -1.62
N SER A 427 -24.77 8.94 -0.57
CA SER A 427 -23.54 8.16 -0.71
C SER A 427 -23.69 6.93 -1.62
N ARG A 428 -24.86 6.29 -1.58
CA ARG A 428 -25.16 5.13 -2.45
C ARG A 428 -25.17 5.51 -3.93
N GLU A 429 -25.71 6.67 -4.28
CA GLU A 429 -25.74 7.16 -5.66
C GLU A 429 -24.34 7.52 -6.17
N LEU A 430 -23.52 8.15 -5.33
CA LEU A 430 -22.12 8.44 -5.65
C LEU A 430 -21.33 7.14 -5.93
N LEU A 431 -21.44 6.15 -5.05
CA LEU A 431 -20.78 4.85 -5.24
C LEU A 431 -21.31 4.11 -6.47
N ALA A 432 -22.61 4.18 -6.74
CA ALA A 432 -23.21 3.56 -7.92
C ALA A 432 -22.69 4.19 -9.23
N ALA A 433 -22.48 5.51 -9.25
CA ALA A 433 -21.95 6.20 -10.42
C ALA A 433 -20.49 5.84 -10.74
N ALA A 434 -19.70 5.54 -9.71
CA ALA A 434 -18.34 5.04 -9.88
C ALA A 434 -18.27 3.54 -10.23
N TYR A 435 -19.35 2.77 -9.99
CA TYR A 435 -19.35 1.32 -10.01
C TYR A 435 -18.86 0.68 -11.31
N SER A 436 -19.16 1.28 -12.47
CA SER A 436 -18.70 0.77 -13.78
C SER A 436 -17.18 0.82 -13.97
N ARG A 437 -16.47 1.55 -13.09
CA ARG A 437 -15.01 1.75 -13.11
C ARG A 437 -14.30 1.01 -11.97
N LYS A 438 -15.01 0.16 -11.22
CA LYS A 438 -14.42 -0.65 -10.14
C LYS A 438 -13.39 -1.64 -10.69
N ASN A 439 -12.48 -2.07 -9.83
CA ASN A 439 -11.49 -3.12 -10.10
C ASN A 439 -10.58 -2.81 -11.30
N ARG A 440 -10.40 -1.53 -11.62
CA ARG A 440 -9.49 -1.04 -12.64
C ARG A 440 -8.36 -0.28 -11.95
N VAL A 441 -7.17 -0.87 -11.91
CA VAL A 441 -6.00 -0.31 -11.21
C VAL A 441 -5.05 0.29 -12.23
N ASN A 442 -4.64 1.55 -12.02
CA ASN A 442 -3.87 2.30 -12.99
C ASN A 442 -2.50 1.64 -13.26
N LEU A 443 -2.05 1.68 -14.52
CA LEU A 443 -0.69 1.28 -14.90
C LEU A 443 0.06 2.46 -15.52
N ILE A 444 1.03 3.00 -14.78
CA ILE A 444 1.92 4.05 -15.28
C ILE A 444 2.93 3.44 -16.25
N ARG A 445 3.12 4.13 -17.38
CA ARG A 445 4.14 3.83 -18.39
C ARG A 445 4.14 2.34 -18.74
N ALA A 446 3.04 1.86 -19.30
CA ALA A 446 2.82 0.48 -19.74
C ALA A 446 2.14 0.47 -21.13
N SER A 447 2.09 -0.72 -21.74
CA SER A 447 1.40 -0.97 -23.01
C SER A 447 -0.12 -0.92 -22.86
N VAL A 448 -0.64 -1.29 -21.69
CA VAL A 448 -2.04 -1.16 -21.28
C VAL A 448 -2.21 0.02 -20.33
N SER A 449 -3.44 0.56 -20.22
CA SER A 449 -3.71 1.71 -19.36
C SER A 449 -3.98 1.34 -17.90
N HIS A 450 -4.46 0.13 -17.65
CA HIS A 450 -4.83 -0.36 -16.33
C HIS A 450 -4.85 -1.90 -16.28
N VAL A 451 -4.80 -2.46 -15.07
CA VAL A 451 -5.12 -3.87 -14.78
C VAL A 451 -6.60 -3.99 -14.43
N CYS A 452 -7.28 -4.99 -14.97
CA CYS A 452 -8.66 -5.32 -14.59
C CYS A 452 -8.68 -6.47 -13.57
N LEU A 453 -8.81 -6.23 -12.27
CA LEU A 453 -8.69 -7.30 -11.27
C LEU A 453 -9.75 -8.42 -11.43
N ASP A 454 -10.92 -8.10 -11.98
CA ASP A 454 -12.06 -9.01 -12.17
C ASP A 454 -12.26 -9.46 -13.64
N GLY A 455 -11.25 -9.30 -14.50
CA GLY A 455 -11.38 -9.67 -15.92
C GLY A 455 -10.07 -9.56 -16.71
N PRO A 456 -10.12 -9.70 -18.04
CA PRO A 456 -8.95 -9.48 -18.89
C PRO A 456 -8.54 -8.00 -18.89
N ASP A 457 -7.23 -7.76 -19.00
CA ASP A 457 -6.71 -6.40 -19.19
C ASP A 457 -7.18 -5.85 -20.54
N PRO A 458 -7.34 -4.51 -20.68
CA PRO A 458 -7.82 -3.91 -21.91
C PRO A 458 -6.80 -4.07 -23.04
N PRO A 459 -7.24 -3.99 -24.31
CA PRO A 459 -6.32 -3.86 -25.42
C PRO A 459 -5.50 -2.56 -25.32
N SER A 460 -4.28 -2.59 -25.87
CA SER A 460 -3.44 -1.40 -25.93
C SER A 460 -4.07 -0.30 -26.79
N THR A 461 -4.12 0.92 -26.25
CA THR A 461 -4.52 2.14 -26.98
C THR A 461 -3.31 2.91 -27.54
N ARG A 462 -2.09 2.42 -27.27
CA ARG A 462 -0.82 3.03 -27.69
C ARG A 462 -0.60 2.85 -29.20
N PRO A 463 0.21 3.70 -29.84
CA PRO A 463 0.63 3.48 -31.21
C PRO A 463 1.39 2.16 -31.36
N LYS A 464 1.35 1.59 -32.57
CA LYS A 464 2.23 0.47 -32.93
C LYS A 464 3.68 0.89 -32.70
N TRP A 465 4.52 -0.05 -32.24
CA TRP A 465 5.93 0.24 -32.03
C TRP A 465 6.59 0.73 -33.31
N LEU A 466 7.59 1.59 -33.17
CA LEU A 466 8.46 1.96 -34.26
C LEU A 466 9.64 1.00 -34.32
N HIS A 467 10.07 0.70 -35.53
CA HIS A 467 11.29 -0.02 -35.83
C HIS A 467 12.34 0.99 -36.31
N VAL A 468 13.45 1.06 -35.58
CA VAL A 468 14.56 1.96 -35.88
C VAL A 468 15.75 1.12 -36.32
N GLN A 469 16.40 1.53 -37.40
CA GLN A 469 17.55 0.84 -37.95
C GLN A 469 18.63 1.81 -38.38
N THR A 470 19.91 1.46 -38.17
CA THR A 470 21.02 2.21 -38.75
C THR A 470 21.09 2.01 -40.28
N ARG A 471 21.32 3.10 -41.02
CA ARG A 471 21.47 3.02 -42.47
C ARG A 471 22.77 2.29 -42.82
N GLY A 472 22.71 1.44 -43.84
CA GLY A 472 23.86 0.66 -44.33
C GLY A 472 24.35 -0.47 -43.42
N TYR A 473 23.76 -0.69 -42.23
CA TYR A 473 24.22 -1.71 -41.26
C TYR A 473 25.70 -1.59 -40.87
N ILE A 474 26.26 -0.37 -40.95
CA ILE A 474 27.70 -0.14 -40.75
C ILE A 474 28.03 -0.07 -39.25
N ARG A 475 27.25 0.71 -38.49
CA ARG A 475 27.45 0.92 -37.06
C ARG A 475 26.35 0.25 -36.25
N PRO A 476 26.69 -0.45 -35.14
CA PRO A 476 25.70 -0.94 -34.20
C PRO A 476 24.76 0.17 -33.75
N ILE A 477 23.52 -0.20 -33.43
CA ILE A 477 22.55 0.79 -32.94
C ILE A 477 22.88 1.16 -31.50
N ASP A 478 22.95 2.46 -31.23
CA ASP A 478 23.10 3.01 -29.88
C ASP A 478 21.70 3.33 -29.32
N ILE A 479 21.29 2.56 -28.31
CA ILE A 479 19.96 2.66 -27.69
C ILE A 479 19.80 4.00 -26.97
N SER A 480 20.84 4.45 -26.26
CA SER A 480 20.83 5.70 -25.50
C SER A 480 20.71 6.89 -26.45
N LYS A 481 21.44 6.87 -27.57
CA LYS A 481 21.34 7.92 -28.59
C LYS A 481 19.97 7.96 -29.27
N VAL A 482 19.35 6.79 -29.54
CA VAL A 482 17.99 6.74 -30.09
C VAL A 482 16.98 7.29 -29.08
N ALA A 483 17.12 6.94 -27.80
CA ALA A 483 16.25 7.44 -26.74
C ALA A 483 16.37 8.97 -26.60
N GLU A 484 17.59 9.51 -26.59
CA GLU A 484 17.87 10.94 -26.54
C GLU A 484 17.26 11.69 -27.73
N LEU A 485 17.50 11.21 -28.96
CA LEU A 485 16.95 11.81 -30.18
C LEU A 485 15.43 11.87 -30.17
N PHE A 486 14.77 10.89 -29.56
CA PHE A 486 13.32 10.77 -29.58
C PHE A 486 12.64 11.36 -28.33
N ALA A 487 13.39 11.67 -27.27
CA ALA A 487 12.87 12.26 -26.04
C ALA A 487 12.16 13.61 -26.28
N LYS A 488 12.59 14.38 -27.30
CA LYS A 488 11.96 15.67 -27.66
C LYS A 488 10.51 15.56 -28.13
N TYR A 489 10.06 14.39 -28.57
CA TYR A 489 8.66 14.17 -29.00
C TYR A 489 7.77 13.73 -27.84
N GLY A 490 8.34 13.50 -26.64
CA GLY A 490 7.64 13.06 -25.45
C GLY A 490 8.14 11.71 -24.92
N ILE A 491 7.28 11.02 -24.17
CA ILE A 491 7.65 9.78 -23.48
C ILE A 491 7.89 8.66 -24.51
N VAL A 492 9.10 8.12 -24.51
CA VAL A 492 9.53 6.99 -25.34
C VAL A 492 10.31 5.98 -24.51
N ASP A 493 10.22 4.72 -24.89
CA ASP A 493 11.09 3.65 -24.41
C ASP A 493 11.70 2.91 -25.59
N VAL A 494 12.99 2.61 -25.50
CA VAL A 494 13.76 1.97 -26.56
C VAL A 494 14.30 0.65 -26.05
N LYS A 495 14.10 -0.44 -26.81
CA LYS A 495 14.70 -1.74 -26.49
C LYS A 495 15.51 -2.28 -27.66
N PRO A 496 16.63 -2.97 -27.39
CA PRO A 496 17.41 -3.62 -28.43
C PRO A 496 16.57 -4.68 -29.16
N PHE A 497 16.74 -4.78 -30.47
CA PHE A 497 16.06 -5.78 -31.31
C PHE A 497 17.05 -6.65 -32.10
N SER A 498 18.13 -6.04 -32.59
CA SER A 498 19.33 -6.74 -33.09
C SER A 498 20.53 -5.80 -33.02
N ARG A 499 21.72 -6.26 -33.43
CA ARG A 499 22.95 -5.45 -33.46
C ARG A 499 22.77 -4.07 -34.11
N TYR A 500 21.86 -3.94 -35.09
CA TYR A 500 21.67 -2.73 -35.88
C TYR A 500 20.25 -2.16 -35.82
N ARG A 501 19.39 -2.72 -34.95
CA ARG A 501 17.96 -2.43 -34.92
C ARG A 501 17.45 -2.30 -33.49
N ALA A 502 16.50 -1.41 -33.29
CA ALA A 502 15.82 -1.19 -32.02
C ALA A 502 14.32 -1.10 -32.26
N LEU A 503 13.57 -1.41 -31.20
CA LEU A 503 12.14 -1.14 -31.13
C LEU A 503 11.92 0.05 -30.21
N VAL A 504 10.98 0.91 -30.59
CA VAL A 504 10.60 2.09 -29.82
C VAL A 504 9.10 2.03 -29.53
N ALA A 505 8.74 2.06 -28.26
CA ALA A 505 7.38 2.31 -27.81
C ALA A 505 7.22 3.81 -27.54
N VAL A 506 6.15 4.40 -28.06
CA VAL A 506 5.89 5.84 -28.00
C VAL A 506 4.60 6.09 -27.21
N GLY A 507 4.59 7.13 -26.38
CA GLY A 507 3.47 7.41 -25.49
C GLY A 507 2.14 7.70 -26.19
N ASN A 508 2.15 8.37 -27.35
CA ASN A 508 0.91 8.74 -28.05
C ASN A 508 1.07 8.73 -29.58
N HIS A 509 -0.06 8.73 -30.29
CA HIS A 509 -0.10 8.64 -31.76
C HIS A 509 0.49 9.86 -32.46
N THR A 510 0.37 11.06 -31.88
CA THR A 510 0.93 12.30 -32.45
C THR A 510 2.45 12.22 -32.47
N SER A 511 3.08 11.97 -31.33
CA SER A 511 4.53 11.78 -31.21
C SER A 511 5.06 10.69 -32.16
N ALA A 512 4.33 9.59 -32.33
CA ALA A 512 4.75 8.53 -33.24
C ALA A 512 4.73 8.98 -34.71
N LYS A 513 3.73 9.76 -35.12
CA LYS A 513 3.65 10.35 -36.45
C LYS A 513 4.76 11.38 -36.68
N ASP A 514 4.99 12.26 -35.70
CA ASP A 514 6.01 13.30 -35.78
C ASP A 514 7.41 12.69 -35.95
N ILE A 515 7.73 11.64 -35.17
CA ILE A 515 8.99 10.90 -35.32
C ILE A 515 9.11 10.32 -36.74
N LEU A 516 8.05 9.70 -37.28
CA LEU A 516 8.09 9.12 -38.62
C LEU A 516 8.30 10.18 -39.71
N CYS A 517 7.68 11.35 -39.57
CA CYS A 517 7.83 12.47 -40.49
C CYS A 517 9.26 13.03 -40.45
N ASP A 518 9.76 13.38 -39.27
CA ASP A 518 11.08 13.99 -39.09
C ASP A 518 12.22 13.05 -39.49
N PHE A 519 12.04 11.74 -39.32
CA PHE A 519 13.06 10.74 -39.65
C PHE A 519 12.87 10.06 -41.01
N TYR A 520 11.93 10.50 -41.85
CA TYR A 520 11.67 9.91 -43.16
C TYR A 520 12.94 9.87 -44.04
N ASN A 521 13.69 10.98 -44.08
CA ASN A 521 14.93 11.14 -44.86
C ASN A 521 16.20 11.30 -43.99
N HIS A 522 16.17 10.80 -42.74
CA HIS A 522 17.32 10.96 -41.84
C HIS A 522 18.58 10.25 -42.38
N ARG A 523 19.74 10.89 -42.24
CA ARG A 523 21.01 10.43 -42.82
C ARG A 523 21.54 9.14 -42.19
N GLU A 524 21.33 8.97 -40.88
CA GLU A 524 21.92 7.85 -40.12
C GLU A 524 20.92 6.75 -39.78
N LEU A 525 19.63 7.09 -39.70
CA LEU A 525 18.59 6.21 -39.16
C LEU A 525 17.46 6.06 -40.18
N ARG A 526 16.85 4.88 -40.18
CA ARG A 526 15.60 4.60 -40.88
C ARG A 526 14.57 4.21 -39.84
N VAL A 527 13.45 4.93 -39.83
CA VAL A 527 12.34 4.69 -38.90
C VAL A 527 11.10 4.25 -39.68
N SER A 528 10.42 3.21 -39.20
CA SER A 528 9.19 2.72 -39.80
C SER A 528 8.27 2.09 -38.76
N TRP A 529 7.00 1.89 -39.09
CA TRP A 529 6.11 1.08 -38.25
C TRP A 529 6.65 -0.35 -38.11
N TYR A 530 6.69 -0.87 -36.88
CA TYR A 530 7.06 -2.25 -36.65
C TYR A 530 6.01 -3.21 -37.22
N ARG A 531 6.48 -4.21 -37.98
CA ARG A 531 5.67 -5.27 -38.56
C ARG A 531 6.32 -6.60 -38.19
N PRO A 532 5.70 -7.42 -37.32
CA PRO A 532 6.32 -8.65 -36.82
C PRO A 532 6.83 -9.58 -37.93
N LEU A 533 6.04 -9.79 -38.98
CA LEU A 533 6.41 -10.67 -40.09
C LEU A 533 7.59 -10.14 -40.92
N TRP A 534 7.61 -8.84 -41.21
CA TRP A 534 8.62 -8.22 -42.09
C TRP A 534 9.93 -7.95 -41.36
N HIS A 535 9.87 -7.72 -40.05
CA HIS A 535 11.03 -7.35 -39.25
C HIS A 535 11.59 -8.53 -38.43
N SER A 536 10.87 -9.66 -38.34
CA SER A 536 11.37 -10.87 -37.68
C SER A 536 12.67 -11.37 -38.34
N PRO A 537 13.78 -11.50 -37.58
CA PRO A 537 15.02 -12.05 -38.11
C PRO A 537 14.84 -13.47 -38.66
N MET A 538 14.10 -14.32 -37.95
CA MET A 538 13.89 -15.74 -38.31
C MET A 538 13.02 -15.91 -39.54
N LEU A 539 11.91 -15.15 -39.65
CA LEU A 539 11.03 -15.24 -40.81
C LEU A 539 11.69 -14.68 -42.07
N ARG A 540 12.54 -13.64 -41.96
CA ARG A 540 13.35 -13.20 -43.10
C ARG A 540 14.25 -14.33 -43.59
N ILE A 541 14.98 -15.01 -42.70
CA ILE A 541 15.84 -16.14 -43.07
C ILE A 541 15.02 -17.22 -43.78
N ALA A 542 13.87 -17.60 -43.23
CA ALA A 542 12.97 -18.57 -43.86
C ALA A 542 12.50 -18.11 -45.25
N THR A 543 12.08 -16.86 -45.42
CA THR A 543 11.67 -16.36 -46.75
C THR A 543 12.82 -16.30 -47.76
N TRP A 544 14.04 -15.99 -47.32
CA TRP A 544 15.23 -15.99 -48.17
C TRP A 544 15.64 -17.41 -48.55
N THR A 545 15.60 -18.38 -47.64
CA THR A 545 15.93 -19.78 -47.94
C THR A 545 14.87 -20.42 -48.83
N THR A 546 13.58 -20.14 -48.61
CA THR A 546 12.52 -20.60 -49.52
C THR A 546 12.63 -19.94 -50.89
N GLY A 547 12.90 -18.64 -50.95
CA GLY A 547 13.11 -17.92 -52.21
C GLY A 547 14.33 -18.43 -53.00
N LEU A 548 15.45 -18.68 -52.33
CA LEU A 548 16.66 -19.27 -52.92
C LEU A 548 16.43 -20.71 -53.38
N MET A 549 15.69 -21.53 -52.62
CA MET A 549 15.31 -22.87 -53.05
C MET A 549 14.39 -22.83 -54.27
N CYS A 550 13.39 -21.97 -54.30
CA CYS A 550 12.51 -21.80 -55.47
C CYS A 550 13.30 -21.32 -56.69
N ALA A 551 14.22 -20.35 -56.52
CA ALA A 551 15.08 -19.88 -57.60
C ALA A 551 16.05 -20.96 -58.11
N TYR A 552 16.63 -21.76 -57.21
CA TYR A 552 17.49 -22.90 -57.55
C TYR A 552 16.71 -23.99 -58.30
N LEU A 553 15.50 -24.32 -57.85
CA LEU A 553 14.63 -25.29 -58.51
C LEU A 553 14.16 -24.82 -59.89
N LEU A 554 13.93 -23.51 -60.07
CA LEU A 554 13.61 -22.91 -61.36
C LEU A 554 14.82 -22.85 -62.30
N TYR A 555 16.02 -22.59 -61.76
CA TYR A 555 17.27 -22.60 -62.53
C TYR A 555 17.62 -24.01 -63.02
N ARG A 556 17.41 -25.04 -62.20
CA ARG A 556 17.68 -26.45 -62.55
C ARG A 556 16.68 -27.04 -63.57
N ARG A 557 15.57 -26.34 -63.83
CA ARG A 557 14.55 -26.72 -64.85
C ARG A 557 14.77 -26.06 -66.22
N ARG A 558 15.72 -25.14 -66.34
CA ARG A 558 16.27 -24.66 -67.61
C ARG A 558 17.54 -25.45 -67.92
#